data_AF-A0A1M7IB77-F1
#
_entry.id   AF-A0A1M7IB77-F1
#
_cell.length_a   1.000
_cell.length_b   1.000
_cell.length_c   1.000
_cell.angle_alpha   90.00
_cell.angle_beta   90.00
_cell.angle_gamma   90.00
#
_symmetry.space_group_name_H-M   'P 1'
#
loop_
_entity.id
_entity.type
_entity.pdbx_description
1 polymer ?
#
loop_
_entity_poly.entity_id
_entity_poly.type
_entity_poly.pdbx_seq_one_letter_code
_entity_poly.pdbx_strand_id
1 'polypeptide(L)'
;MRRSPTVLIFAALALGLPLLATAYGNDIDKVNGTVQVEAGQQVGDVSTVNGSVHIAGGAVVHKASTVNGAVDLGDKSQASELGTVNGAVSMGSASRVSGEVNTVNGSIHLAQGADVGGKLGNVNGGIVLDNAHVAGGIETVGGDITVGANSHVEGGILVDKPGGWFHNNSRTPVVVIGPHAVVQGTLEFRREVVLKVSDSAQIGTVKGATPVKFSGATP
;
A
#
# COMPACT_ATOMS: atom_id res chain seq x y z
N MET A 1 8.85 -2.20 32.20
CA MET A 1 9.43 -0.97 31.64
C MET A 1 8.76 -0.71 30.29
N ARG A 2 7.90 0.31 30.22
CA ARG A 2 7.06 0.61 29.05
C ARG A 2 7.90 1.29 27.98
N ARG A 3 8.04 0.67 26.81
CA ARG A 3 8.53 1.34 25.60
C ARG A 3 7.33 1.55 24.69
N SER A 4 6.82 2.77 24.66
CA SER A 4 5.83 3.23 23.69
C SER A 4 6.50 3.24 22.31
N PRO A 5 5.98 2.58 21.27
CA PRO A 5 6.45 2.83 19.93
C PRO A 5 5.78 4.11 19.43
N THR A 6 6.63 5.04 19.04
CA THR A 6 6.37 6.30 18.38
C THR A 6 5.41 6.08 17.19
N VAL A 7 4.22 6.66 17.27
CA VAL A 7 3.30 6.76 16.13
C VAL A 7 3.94 7.74 15.15
N LEU A 8 4.50 7.22 14.06
CA LEU A 8 4.96 8.03 12.92
C LEU A 8 3.74 8.60 12.22
N ILE A 9 3.37 9.82 12.64
CA ILE A 9 2.44 10.67 11.91
C ILE A 9 3.16 11.11 10.64
N PHE A 10 2.91 10.45 9.51
CA PHE A 10 3.24 11.00 8.20
C PHE A 10 2.17 12.04 7.82
N ALA A 11 2.25 13.20 8.49
CA ALA A 11 1.65 14.44 8.03
C ALA A 11 2.79 15.41 7.74
N ALA A 12 3.50 15.16 6.64
CA ALA A 12 4.40 16.12 6.04
C ALA A 12 4.42 15.89 4.52
N LEU A 13 3.34 16.28 3.84
CA LEU A 13 3.49 16.78 2.47
C LEU A 13 4.11 18.18 2.59
N ALA A 14 5.43 18.19 2.85
CA ALA A 14 6.22 19.39 2.85
C ALA A 14 6.49 19.78 1.39
N LEU A 15 5.71 20.72 0.88
CA LEU A 15 6.11 21.51 -0.28
C LEU A 15 7.30 22.40 0.15
N GLY A 16 8.53 21.99 -0.19
CA GLY A 16 9.68 22.89 -0.31
C GLY A 16 11.04 22.43 0.24
N LEU A 17 11.96 22.21 -0.71
CA LEU A 17 13.42 22.49 -0.72
C LEU A 17 14.44 21.38 -0.32
N PRO A 18 15.64 21.37 -0.94
CA PRO A 18 16.22 20.19 -1.60
C PRO A 18 17.48 19.66 -0.91
N LEU A 19 17.71 18.34 -0.86
CA LEU A 19 19.05 17.83 -0.56
C LEU A 19 19.32 16.45 -1.17
N LEU A 20 20.40 16.44 -1.95
CA LEU A 20 21.19 15.31 -2.50
C LEU A 20 20.59 14.58 -3.71
N ALA A 21 20.85 15.20 -4.86
CA ALA A 21 20.61 14.68 -6.20
C ALA A 21 21.44 13.41 -6.50
N THR A 22 20.75 12.28 -6.64
CA THR A 22 20.97 11.42 -7.80
C THR A 22 20.04 11.94 -8.89
N ALA A 23 20.57 12.64 -9.87
CA ALA A 23 19.76 13.27 -10.93
C ALA A 23 19.10 12.20 -11.83
N TYR A 24 17.91 11.74 -11.45
CA TYR A 24 16.94 11.20 -12.41
C TYR A 24 16.37 12.43 -13.13
N GLY A 25 16.98 12.77 -14.27
CA GLY A 25 17.05 14.15 -14.77
C GLY A 25 15.79 14.80 -15.35
N ASN A 26 14.57 14.56 -14.85
CA ASN A 26 13.37 15.33 -15.20
C ASN A 26 12.28 15.13 -14.13
N ASP A 27 12.13 16.05 -13.18
CA ASP A 27 10.98 16.03 -12.24
C ASP A 27 9.76 16.70 -12.88
N ILE A 28 8.54 16.23 -12.56
CA ILE A 28 7.29 16.77 -13.09
C ILE A 28 6.32 17.08 -11.95
N ASP A 29 6.11 18.37 -11.70
CA ASP A 29 5.17 18.84 -10.69
C ASP A 29 3.99 19.60 -11.32
N LYS A 30 2.77 19.29 -10.87
CA LYS A 30 1.55 20.02 -11.25
C LYS A 30 0.71 20.37 -10.03
N VAL A 31 -0.02 21.48 -10.11
CA VAL A 31 -1.06 21.77 -9.11
C VAL A 31 -2.40 21.23 -9.58
N ASN A 32 -2.71 21.41 -10.86
CA ASN A 32 -3.93 20.91 -11.49
C ASN A 32 -3.59 20.14 -12.76
N GLY A 33 -4.30 19.04 -12.96
CA GLY A 33 -4.22 18.23 -14.16
C GLY A 33 -3.35 17.00 -13.99
N THR A 34 -3.55 16.09 -14.94
CA THR A 34 -2.93 14.76 -14.95
C THR A 34 -1.46 14.85 -15.37
N VAL A 35 -0.62 14.09 -14.69
CA VAL A 35 0.75 13.81 -15.10
C VAL A 35 0.76 12.45 -15.80
N GLN A 36 1.40 12.38 -16.97
CA GLN A 36 1.46 11.17 -17.77
C GLN A 36 2.93 10.92 -18.11
N VAL A 37 3.43 9.76 -17.72
CA VAL A 37 4.79 9.28 -18.05
C VAL A 37 4.62 8.19 -19.09
N GLU A 38 5.23 8.39 -20.25
CA GLU A 38 5.07 7.49 -21.39
C GLU A 38 5.87 6.19 -21.21
N ALA A 39 5.50 5.18 -21.98
CA ALA A 39 6.08 3.85 -21.86
C ALA A 39 7.60 3.87 -22.06
N GLY A 40 8.34 3.17 -21.20
CA GLY A 40 9.80 3.08 -21.27
C GLY A 40 10.55 4.37 -20.92
N GLN A 41 9.86 5.46 -20.54
CA GLN A 41 10.54 6.67 -20.07
C GLN A 41 11.16 6.46 -18.69
N GLN A 42 12.23 7.20 -18.43
CA GLN A 42 12.79 7.35 -17.09
C GLN A 42 12.63 8.79 -16.64
N VAL A 43 11.93 8.96 -15.51
CA VAL A 43 11.58 10.27 -14.94
C VAL A 43 11.98 10.26 -13.47
N GLY A 44 12.26 11.43 -12.91
CA GLY A 44 12.55 11.57 -11.49
C GLY A 44 11.27 11.48 -10.66
N ASP A 45 11.01 12.51 -9.89
CA ASP A 45 9.80 12.60 -9.07
C ASP A 45 8.65 13.18 -9.89
N VAL A 46 7.48 12.56 -9.77
CA VAL A 46 6.25 13.03 -10.42
C VAL A 46 5.17 13.28 -9.38
N SER A 47 4.60 14.48 -9.39
CA SER A 47 3.60 14.87 -8.41
C SER A 47 2.48 15.74 -8.98
N THR A 48 1.28 15.59 -8.44
CA THR A 48 0.18 16.54 -8.72
C THR A 48 -0.74 16.73 -7.52
N VAL A 49 -1.29 17.93 -7.29
CA VAL A 49 -2.23 18.14 -6.17
C VAL A 49 -3.64 17.70 -6.54
N ASN A 50 -4.20 18.20 -7.65
CA ASN A 50 -5.53 17.84 -8.14
C ASN A 50 -5.43 17.25 -9.53
N GLY A 51 -5.23 15.95 -9.59
CA GLY A 51 -5.04 15.21 -10.84
C GLY A 51 -4.52 13.82 -10.55
N SER A 52 -4.52 12.96 -11.57
CA SER A 52 -3.93 11.63 -11.44
C SER A 52 -2.50 11.63 -11.98
N VAL A 53 -1.69 10.69 -11.50
CA VAL A 53 -0.40 10.35 -12.09
C VAL A 53 -0.55 9.00 -12.76
N HIS A 54 -0.38 8.96 -14.09
CA HIS A 54 -0.38 7.72 -14.84
C HIS A 54 1.03 7.44 -15.36
N ILE A 55 1.60 6.32 -14.92
CA ILE A 55 2.89 5.82 -15.38
C ILE A 55 2.62 4.65 -16.31
N ALA A 56 2.96 4.79 -17.59
CA ALA A 56 2.74 3.74 -18.56
C ALA A 56 3.68 2.53 -18.33
N GLY A 57 3.35 1.41 -18.97
CA GLY A 57 4.09 0.17 -18.81
C GLY A 57 5.57 0.29 -19.17
N GLY A 58 6.42 -0.40 -18.39
CA GLY A 58 7.87 -0.42 -18.58
C GLY A 58 8.60 0.90 -18.29
N ALA A 59 7.89 1.96 -17.86
CA ALA A 59 8.53 3.20 -17.43
C ALA A 59 9.20 3.04 -16.06
N VAL A 60 10.11 3.96 -15.73
CA VAL A 60 10.81 4.01 -14.45
C VAL A 60 10.66 5.40 -13.87
N VAL A 61 10.06 5.51 -12.70
CA VAL A 61 9.95 6.76 -11.94
C VAL A 61 10.68 6.62 -10.62
N HIS A 62 11.17 7.71 -10.04
CA HIS A 62 11.71 7.64 -8.68
C HIS A 62 10.56 7.63 -7.67
N LYS A 63 9.77 8.71 -7.61
CA LYS A 63 8.57 8.80 -6.77
C LYS A 63 7.35 9.23 -7.58
N ALA A 64 6.18 8.66 -7.29
CA ALA A 64 4.92 9.14 -7.84
C ALA A 64 3.89 9.43 -6.76
N SER A 65 3.34 10.64 -6.73
CA SER A 65 2.38 11.00 -5.68
C SER A 65 1.30 12.00 -6.10
N THR A 66 0.18 11.96 -5.37
CA THR A 66 -0.87 12.99 -5.50
C THR A 66 -1.62 13.27 -4.20
N VAL A 67 -2.36 14.38 -4.13
CA VAL A 67 -3.25 14.67 -3.00
C VAL A 67 -4.68 14.24 -3.30
N ASN A 68 -5.22 14.64 -4.44
CA ASN A 68 -6.58 14.33 -4.86
C ASN A 68 -6.54 13.72 -6.27
N GLY A 69 -6.42 12.41 -6.32
CA GLY A 69 -6.29 11.66 -7.56
C GLY A 69 -5.69 10.28 -7.36
N ALA A 70 -5.61 9.54 -8.46
CA ALA A 70 -5.03 8.20 -8.46
C ALA A 70 -3.56 8.23 -8.89
N VAL A 71 -2.79 7.26 -8.41
CA VAL A 71 -1.45 6.94 -8.92
C VAL A 71 -1.53 5.55 -9.53
N ASP A 72 -1.38 5.46 -10.85
CA ASP A 72 -1.41 4.20 -11.58
C ASP A 72 -0.01 3.88 -12.11
N LEU A 73 0.60 2.83 -11.57
CA LEU A 73 1.88 2.30 -12.01
C LEU A 73 1.61 1.16 -13.00
N GLY A 74 1.90 1.35 -14.29
CA GLY A 74 1.58 0.39 -15.35
C GLY A 74 2.36 -0.92 -15.27
N ASP A 75 2.04 -1.87 -16.15
CA ASP A 75 2.67 -3.19 -16.17
C ASP A 75 4.20 -3.12 -16.34
N LYS A 76 4.94 -3.92 -15.60
CA LYS A 76 6.42 -4.02 -15.66
C LYS A 76 7.16 -2.70 -15.43
N SER A 77 6.47 -1.66 -14.95
CA SER A 77 7.09 -0.39 -14.61
C SER A 77 7.68 -0.44 -13.20
N GLN A 78 8.56 0.51 -12.90
CA GLN A 78 9.31 0.54 -11.65
C GLN A 78 9.17 1.90 -10.96
N ALA A 79 9.03 1.87 -9.64
CA ALA A 79 9.09 3.05 -8.79
C ALA A 79 9.88 2.79 -7.52
N SER A 80 10.32 3.83 -6.83
CA SER A 80 10.85 3.71 -5.46
C SER A 80 9.76 3.92 -4.41
N GLU A 81 8.83 4.84 -4.65
CA GLU A 81 7.73 5.12 -3.73
C GLU A 81 6.47 5.56 -4.50
N LEU A 82 5.30 5.11 -4.04
CA LEU A 82 4.00 5.56 -4.54
C LEU A 82 3.14 6.09 -3.38
N GLY A 83 2.33 7.12 -3.62
CA GLY A 83 1.31 7.45 -2.63
C GLY A 83 0.26 8.47 -3.00
N THR A 84 -0.87 8.45 -2.27
CA THR A 84 -1.93 9.44 -2.43
C THR A 84 -2.64 9.76 -1.11
N VAL A 85 -3.16 10.98 -0.96
CA VAL A 85 -3.96 11.35 0.21
C VAL A 85 -5.41 10.92 0.02
N ASN A 86 -6.05 11.31 -1.08
CA ASN A 86 -7.44 10.99 -1.39
C ASN A 86 -7.52 10.43 -2.82
N GLY A 87 -7.55 9.11 -2.94
CA GLY A 87 -7.60 8.41 -4.21
C GLY A 87 -7.00 7.03 -4.13
N ALA A 88 -6.77 6.37 -5.26
CA ALA A 88 -6.27 5.00 -5.28
C ALA A 88 -4.82 4.93 -5.74
N VAL A 89 -4.09 3.91 -5.27
CA VAL A 89 -2.85 3.47 -5.90
C VAL A 89 -3.08 2.12 -6.55
N SER A 90 -2.80 2.02 -7.84
CA SER A 90 -2.91 0.78 -8.61
C SER A 90 -1.53 0.39 -9.14
N MET A 91 -1.11 -0.84 -8.88
CA MET A 91 0.10 -1.43 -9.46
C MET A 91 -0.29 -2.48 -10.49
N GLY A 92 0.18 -2.30 -11.72
CA GLY A 92 0.00 -3.21 -12.84
C GLY A 92 0.80 -4.50 -12.69
N SER A 93 0.58 -5.40 -13.63
CA SER A 93 1.15 -6.75 -13.58
C SER A 93 2.67 -6.71 -13.67
N ALA A 94 3.34 -7.49 -12.82
CA ALA A 94 4.81 -7.55 -12.75
C ALA A 94 5.51 -6.19 -12.57
N SER A 95 4.81 -5.19 -12.04
CA SER A 95 5.41 -3.91 -11.65
C SER A 95 6.17 -4.05 -10.32
N ARG A 96 7.15 -3.16 -10.09
CA ARG A 96 7.98 -3.21 -8.88
C ARG A 96 8.08 -1.86 -8.20
N VAL A 97 7.85 -1.84 -6.89
CA VAL A 97 8.18 -0.70 -6.02
C VAL A 97 9.26 -1.14 -5.06
N SER A 98 10.42 -0.49 -5.07
CA SER A 98 11.53 -0.90 -4.19
C SER A 98 11.31 -0.51 -2.72
N GLY A 99 10.61 0.59 -2.47
CA GLY A 99 10.28 1.11 -1.15
C GLY A 99 8.79 0.93 -0.81
N GLU A 100 8.13 2.02 -0.45
CA GLU A 100 6.81 2.00 0.18
C GLU A 100 5.68 2.40 -0.77
N VAL A 101 4.48 1.91 -0.47
CA VAL A 101 3.23 2.39 -1.10
C VAL A 101 2.27 2.81 0.00
N ASN A 102 1.89 4.08 0.01
CA ASN A 102 1.15 4.68 1.12
C ASN A 102 -0.11 5.42 0.65
N THR A 103 -1.23 5.20 1.36
CA THR A 103 -2.48 5.96 1.16
C THR A 103 -3.06 6.49 2.46
N VAL A 104 -3.81 7.60 2.42
CA VAL A 104 -4.55 8.10 3.60
C VAL A 104 -6.02 7.72 3.52
N ASN A 105 -6.73 8.16 2.48
CA ASN A 105 -8.14 7.85 2.23
C ASN A 105 -8.23 7.26 0.83
N GLY A 106 -7.80 6.01 0.70
CA GLY A 106 -7.52 5.41 -0.58
C GLY A 106 -7.45 3.90 -0.55
N SER A 107 -7.71 3.29 -1.71
CA SER A 107 -7.47 1.88 -1.92
C SER A 107 -6.11 1.64 -2.54
N ILE A 108 -5.46 0.55 -2.15
CA ILE A 108 -4.24 0.04 -2.78
C ILE A 108 -4.58 -1.28 -3.47
N HIS A 109 -4.27 -1.39 -4.75
CA HIS A 109 -4.45 -2.62 -5.52
C HIS A 109 -3.13 -3.05 -6.17
N LEU A 110 -2.69 -4.26 -5.87
CA LEU A 110 -1.53 -4.89 -6.50
C LEU A 110 -1.99 -6.02 -7.41
N ALA A 111 -1.78 -5.86 -8.71
CA ALA A 111 -2.09 -6.89 -9.69
C ALA A 111 -1.09 -8.06 -9.67
N GLN A 112 -1.37 -9.07 -10.48
CA GLN A 112 -0.57 -10.29 -10.59
C GLN A 112 0.93 -10.04 -10.76
N GLY A 113 1.71 -10.62 -9.86
CA GLY A 113 3.18 -10.56 -9.88
C GLY A 113 3.76 -9.20 -9.52
N ALA A 114 2.93 -8.24 -9.08
CA ALA A 114 3.42 -6.98 -8.53
C ALA A 114 4.25 -7.24 -7.26
N ASP A 115 5.32 -6.47 -7.09
CA ASP A 115 6.33 -6.67 -6.04
C ASP A 115 6.63 -5.37 -5.31
N VAL A 116 6.44 -5.36 -3.99
CA VAL A 116 6.77 -4.23 -3.11
C VAL A 116 7.85 -4.66 -2.14
N GLY A 117 9.05 -4.10 -2.31
CA GLY A 117 10.22 -4.38 -1.48
C GLY A 117 10.15 -3.77 -0.08
N GLY A 118 9.36 -2.71 0.10
CA GLY A 118 9.07 -2.10 1.40
C GLY A 118 7.67 -2.43 1.91
N LYS A 119 7.08 -1.49 2.64
CA LYS A 119 5.80 -1.66 3.33
C LYS A 119 4.63 -1.09 2.52
N LEU A 120 3.45 -1.72 2.68
CA LEU A 120 2.16 -1.11 2.32
C LEU A 120 1.55 -0.42 3.54
N GLY A 121 1.22 0.87 3.42
CA GLY A 121 0.59 1.64 4.48
C GLY A 121 -0.75 2.24 4.05
N ASN A 122 -1.78 2.15 4.90
CA ASN A 122 -3.04 2.85 4.65
C ASN A 122 -3.72 3.36 5.93
N VAL A 123 -4.30 4.56 5.94
CA VAL A 123 -5.17 4.96 7.06
C VAL A 123 -6.59 4.42 6.87
N ASN A 124 -7.25 4.72 5.76
CA ASN A 124 -8.59 4.28 5.41
C ASN A 124 -8.66 3.81 3.95
N GLY A 125 -9.38 2.71 3.71
CA GLY A 125 -9.64 2.16 2.37
C GLY A 125 -9.06 0.76 2.18
N GLY A 126 -9.48 0.07 1.13
CA GLY A 126 -9.15 -1.35 0.94
C GLY A 126 -7.74 -1.57 0.42
N ILE A 127 -7.04 -2.58 0.94
CA ILE A 127 -5.78 -3.10 0.38
C ILE A 127 -6.10 -4.46 -0.25
N VAL A 128 -5.76 -4.64 -1.52
CA VAL A 128 -6.00 -5.89 -2.26
C VAL A 128 -4.72 -6.31 -2.97
N LEU A 129 -4.27 -7.53 -2.69
CA LEU A 129 -3.17 -8.19 -3.37
C LEU A 129 -3.74 -9.32 -4.22
N ASP A 130 -3.45 -9.33 -5.51
CA ASP A 130 -3.77 -10.44 -6.41
C ASP A 130 -2.48 -11.10 -6.86
N ASN A 131 -2.16 -12.29 -6.31
CA ASN A 131 -0.91 -13.01 -6.56
C ASN A 131 0.33 -12.09 -6.54
N ALA A 132 0.41 -11.26 -5.50
CA ALA A 132 1.41 -10.20 -5.37
C ALA A 132 2.32 -10.43 -4.15
N HIS A 133 3.46 -9.74 -4.13
CA HIS A 133 4.47 -9.86 -3.08
C HIS A 133 4.69 -8.54 -2.32
N VAL A 134 4.76 -8.61 -0.99
CA VAL A 134 5.08 -7.47 -0.12
C VAL A 134 6.07 -7.89 0.97
N ALA A 135 7.30 -7.40 0.89
CA ALA A 135 8.35 -7.76 1.83
C ALA A 135 8.21 -7.05 3.19
N GLY A 136 7.96 -5.74 3.20
CA GLY A 136 7.91 -4.93 4.43
C GLY A 136 6.65 -5.09 5.28
N GLY A 137 5.70 -5.94 4.85
CA GLY A 137 4.43 -6.15 5.54
C GLY A 137 3.37 -5.11 5.18
N ILE A 138 2.22 -5.23 5.84
CA ILE A 138 1.05 -4.36 5.63
C ILE A 138 0.68 -3.68 6.94
N GLU A 139 0.46 -2.37 6.90
CA GLU A 139 -0.01 -1.59 8.05
C GLU A 139 -1.25 -0.79 7.70
N THR A 140 -2.29 -0.87 8.53
CA THR A 140 -3.47 -0.02 8.38
C THR A 140 -4.13 0.38 9.69
N VAL A 141 -5.03 1.37 9.66
CA VAL A 141 -5.85 1.78 10.81
C VAL A 141 -7.30 1.33 10.67
N GLY A 142 -7.91 1.53 9.51
CA GLY A 142 -9.33 1.26 9.28
C GLY A 142 -9.64 0.60 7.93
N GLY A 143 -8.62 0.20 7.18
CA GLY A 143 -8.77 -0.44 5.88
C GLY A 143 -9.11 -1.93 5.97
N ASP A 144 -9.97 -2.39 5.06
CA ASP A 144 -10.12 -3.82 4.81
C ASP A 144 -8.84 -4.33 4.09
N ILE A 145 -8.38 -5.53 4.41
CA ILE A 145 -7.21 -6.14 3.77
C ILE A 145 -7.63 -7.45 3.13
N THR A 146 -7.32 -7.63 1.85
CA THR A 146 -7.46 -8.91 1.14
C THR A 146 -6.10 -9.32 0.60
N VAL A 147 -5.48 -10.28 1.26
CA VAL A 147 -4.30 -10.99 0.73
C VAL A 147 -4.83 -12.11 -0.16
N GLY A 148 -4.97 -11.84 -1.45
CA GLY A 148 -5.59 -12.75 -2.42
C GLY A 148 -4.77 -14.02 -2.65
N ALA A 149 -5.32 -14.92 -3.47
CA ALA A 149 -4.74 -16.24 -3.66
C ALA A 149 -3.28 -16.16 -4.14
N ASN A 150 -2.43 -17.04 -3.59
CA ASN A 150 -0.98 -17.12 -3.89
C ASN A 150 -0.18 -15.84 -3.59
N SER A 151 -0.76 -14.84 -2.94
CA SER A 151 -0.01 -13.65 -2.51
C SER A 151 0.89 -13.96 -1.33
N HIS A 152 1.99 -13.23 -1.21
CA HIS A 152 2.99 -13.43 -0.16
C HIS A 152 3.33 -12.12 0.55
N VAL A 153 3.27 -12.13 1.87
CA VAL A 153 3.57 -10.98 2.74
C VAL A 153 4.58 -11.42 3.77
N GLU A 154 5.75 -10.78 3.86
CA GLU A 154 6.82 -11.22 4.77
C GLU A 154 6.78 -10.53 6.14
N GLY A 155 6.58 -9.22 6.16
CA GLY A 155 6.62 -8.39 7.36
C GLY A 155 5.40 -8.49 8.29
N GLY A 156 4.45 -9.39 8.01
CA GLY A 156 3.22 -9.52 8.77
C GLY A 156 2.18 -8.44 8.45
N ILE A 157 1.18 -8.36 9.32
CA ILE A 157 0.06 -7.43 9.19
C ILE A 157 -0.14 -6.71 10.52
N LEU A 158 -0.18 -5.39 10.50
CA LEU A 158 -0.54 -4.56 11.65
C LEU A 158 -1.83 -3.80 11.34
N VAL A 159 -2.86 -4.01 12.16
CA VAL A 159 -4.03 -3.11 12.19
C VAL A 159 -4.00 -2.33 13.49
N ASP A 160 -3.65 -1.05 13.42
CA ASP A 160 -3.54 -0.18 14.59
C ASP A 160 -4.91 0.41 14.98
N LYS A 161 -5.00 0.90 16.22
CA LYS A 161 -6.16 1.63 16.72
C LYS A 161 -6.13 3.07 16.18
N PRO A 162 -7.31 3.66 15.85
CA PRO A 162 -7.37 5.07 15.52
C PRO A 162 -6.87 5.92 16.71
N GLY A 163 -6.09 6.95 16.41
CA GLY A 163 -5.54 7.89 17.40
C GLY A 163 -5.61 9.33 16.90
N GLY A 164 -5.65 10.29 17.81
CA GLY A 164 -5.64 11.73 17.48
C GLY A 164 -6.96 12.25 16.90
N TRP A 165 -6.87 13.24 16.00
CA TRP A 165 -8.01 13.99 15.44
C TRP A 165 -8.98 13.15 14.60
N PHE A 166 -8.62 11.89 14.28
CA PHE A 166 -9.39 10.95 13.47
C PHE A 166 -10.24 10.02 14.34
N HIS A 167 -11.34 10.53 14.90
CA HIS A 167 -12.23 9.79 15.81
C HIS A 167 -13.44 9.09 15.15
N ASN A 168 -13.51 9.05 13.80
CA ASN A 168 -14.80 8.87 13.14
C ASN A 168 -15.05 7.53 12.43
N ASN A 169 -14.26 6.46 12.69
CA ASN A 169 -14.49 5.19 12.00
C ASN A 169 -14.92 4.06 12.95
N SER A 170 -16.25 3.89 13.06
CA SER A 170 -16.92 2.85 13.87
C SER A 170 -16.99 1.49 13.19
N ARG A 171 -16.59 1.37 11.91
CA ARG A 171 -16.64 0.10 11.19
C ARG A 171 -15.51 -0.83 11.64
N THR A 172 -15.86 -2.10 11.86
CA THR A 172 -14.90 -3.18 12.10
C THR A 172 -14.25 -3.59 10.77
N PRO A 173 -12.91 -3.44 10.62
CA PRO A 173 -12.21 -3.87 9.41
C PRO A 173 -12.28 -5.38 9.22
N VAL A 174 -12.34 -5.81 7.96
CA VAL A 174 -12.27 -7.22 7.57
C VAL A 174 -10.90 -7.52 6.96
N VAL A 175 -10.24 -8.55 7.47
CA VAL A 175 -8.97 -9.04 6.96
C VAL A 175 -9.19 -10.44 6.41
N VAL A 176 -8.99 -10.62 5.11
CA VAL A 176 -9.12 -11.90 4.40
C VAL A 176 -7.75 -12.37 3.94
N ILE A 177 -7.37 -13.56 4.36
CA ILE A 177 -6.20 -14.29 3.85
C ILE A 177 -6.71 -15.40 2.94
N GLY A 178 -6.46 -15.26 1.63
CA GLY A 178 -6.98 -16.11 0.58
C GLY A 178 -6.25 -17.46 0.44
N PRO A 179 -6.72 -18.34 -0.46
CA PRO A 179 -6.15 -19.68 -0.66
C PRO A 179 -4.68 -19.63 -1.07
N HIS A 180 -3.86 -20.49 -0.48
CA HIS A 180 -2.42 -20.59 -0.75
C HIS A 180 -1.62 -19.29 -0.50
N ALA A 181 -2.23 -18.27 0.08
CA ALA A 181 -1.53 -17.08 0.49
C ALA A 181 -0.61 -17.39 1.68
N VAL A 182 0.52 -16.69 1.73
CA VAL A 182 1.51 -16.82 2.80
C VAL A 182 1.69 -15.46 3.46
N VAL A 183 1.38 -15.38 4.75
CA VAL A 183 1.70 -14.21 5.58
C VAL A 183 2.70 -14.64 6.62
N GLN A 184 3.97 -14.36 6.37
CA GLN A 184 5.03 -14.50 7.35
C GLN A 184 4.95 -13.33 8.35
N GLY A 185 5.63 -13.46 9.48
CA GLY A 185 5.59 -12.45 10.54
C GLY A 185 4.33 -12.52 11.41
N THR A 186 4.15 -11.51 12.25
CA THR A 186 3.02 -11.45 13.19
C THR A 186 1.84 -10.73 12.54
N LEU A 187 0.63 -11.27 12.71
CA LEU A 187 -0.62 -10.58 12.44
C LEU A 187 -1.09 -9.95 13.76
N GLU A 188 -0.80 -8.66 13.95
CA GLU A 188 -1.11 -7.92 15.17
C GLU A 188 -2.30 -6.97 14.95
N PHE A 189 -3.37 -7.19 15.71
CA PHE A 189 -4.58 -6.38 15.66
C PHE A 189 -4.75 -5.65 16.99
N ARG A 190 -4.61 -4.32 16.97
CA ARG A 190 -4.75 -3.45 18.17
C ARG A 190 -6.16 -2.88 18.34
N ARG A 191 -7.08 -3.32 17.48
CA ARG A 191 -8.52 -3.05 17.51
C ARG A 191 -9.26 -4.32 17.06
N GLU A 192 -10.56 -4.34 17.28
CA GLU A 192 -11.41 -5.42 16.78
C GLU A 192 -11.36 -5.48 15.24
N VAL A 193 -11.17 -6.69 14.71
CA VAL A 193 -11.21 -7.00 13.27
C VAL A 193 -11.91 -8.33 13.06
N VAL A 194 -12.50 -8.51 11.88
CA VAL A 194 -12.96 -9.81 11.41
C VAL A 194 -11.84 -10.44 10.59
N LEU A 195 -11.12 -11.40 11.18
CA LEU A 195 -10.06 -12.14 10.49
C LEU A 195 -10.62 -13.41 9.87
N LYS A 196 -10.63 -13.50 8.54
CA LYS A 196 -11.01 -14.68 7.77
C LYS A 196 -9.77 -15.29 7.12
N VAL A 197 -9.53 -16.59 7.31
CA VAL A 197 -8.32 -17.25 6.82
C VAL A 197 -8.69 -18.52 6.09
N SER A 198 -8.21 -18.66 4.86
CA SER A 198 -8.42 -19.88 4.09
C SER A 198 -7.75 -21.07 4.77
N ASP A 199 -8.33 -22.27 4.62
CA ASP A 199 -7.74 -23.51 5.13
C ASP A 199 -6.40 -23.85 4.47
N SER A 200 -6.17 -23.40 3.23
CA SER A 200 -4.91 -23.60 2.52
C SER A 200 -3.88 -22.47 2.71
N ALA A 201 -4.22 -21.42 3.47
CA ALA A 201 -3.32 -20.31 3.75
C ALA A 201 -2.31 -20.65 4.85
N GLN A 202 -1.11 -20.10 4.74
CA GLN A 202 -0.09 -20.14 5.79
C GLN A 202 0.01 -18.76 6.44
N ILE A 203 -0.14 -18.70 7.76
CA ILE A 203 -0.04 -17.45 8.51
C ILE A 203 0.90 -17.63 9.70
N GLY A 204 1.58 -16.56 10.08
CA GLY A 204 2.36 -16.53 11.31
C GLY A 204 1.49 -16.32 12.56
N THR A 205 2.11 -15.83 13.63
CA THR A 205 1.43 -15.67 14.93
C THR A 205 0.35 -14.61 14.86
N VAL A 206 -0.85 -14.92 15.37
CA VAL A 206 -1.97 -13.98 15.44
C VAL A 206 -2.09 -13.40 16.85
N LYS A 207 -2.27 -12.08 16.97
CA LYS A 207 -2.51 -11.36 18.23
C LYS A 207 -3.69 -10.42 18.08
N GLY A 208 -4.61 -10.43 19.05
CA GLY A 208 -5.73 -9.47 19.10
C GLY A 208 -6.91 -9.78 18.19
N ALA A 209 -6.91 -10.92 17.51
CA ALA A 209 -8.06 -11.45 16.77
C ALA A 209 -8.08 -12.98 16.82
N THR A 210 -9.25 -13.57 16.57
CA THR A 210 -9.43 -15.02 16.42
C THR A 210 -9.71 -15.33 14.94
N PRO A 211 -8.87 -16.14 14.27
CA PRO A 211 -9.11 -16.51 12.88
C PRO A 211 -10.41 -17.30 12.72
N VAL A 212 -11.27 -16.87 11.79
CA VAL A 212 -12.39 -17.65 11.28
C VAL A 212 -11.95 -18.35 10.01
N LYS A 213 -11.92 -19.69 10.06
CA LYS A 213 -11.49 -20.50 8.93
C LYS A 213 -12.58 -20.60 7.86
N PHE A 214 -12.18 -20.65 6.60
CA PHE A 214 -13.08 -20.88 5.47
C PHE A 214 -12.41 -21.73 4.38
N SER A 215 -13.25 -22.40 3.58
CA SER A 215 -12.85 -23.24 2.46
C SER A 215 -13.34 -22.64 1.13
N GLY A 216 -12.63 -22.91 0.04
CA GLY A 216 -12.99 -22.43 -1.31
C GLY A 216 -12.25 -21.15 -1.70
N ALA A 217 -12.66 -20.55 -2.83
CA ALA A 217 -11.98 -19.37 -3.39
C ALA A 217 -12.21 -18.09 -2.57
N THR A 218 -13.35 -18.00 -1.89
CA THR A 218 -13.79 -16.83 -1.11
C THR A 218 -14.50 -17.26 0.18
N PRO A 219 -14.42 -16.44 1.24
CA PRO A 219 -15.03 -16.71 2.55
C PRO A 219 -16.54 -16.45 2.64
#